data_AF-A0A7V1WBL5-F1
#
_entry.id   AF-A0A7V1WBL5-F1
#
_cell.length_a   1.000
_cell.length_b   1.000
_cell.length_c   1.000
_cell.angle_alpha   90.00
_cell.angle_beta   90.00
_cell.angle_gamma   90.00
#
_symmetry.space_group_name_H-M   'P 1'
#
loop_
_entity.id
_entity.type
_entity.pdbx_description
1 polymer ?
#
loop_
_entity_poly.entity_id
_entity_poly.type
_entity_poly.pdbx_seq_one_letter_code
_entity_poly.pdbx_strand_id
1 'polypeptide(L)'
;MEIIGDVAGRVCVMIDDMIDTGGSIVQGAQALVDRGAREVHACCTHGVLSGDAVQRVEGSPLASLLITDTIPLQAQSSKIKVLSVAPLLADAIRRIHDDSSVSELFQHYASH
;
A
#
# COMPACT_ATOMS: atom_id res chain seq x y z
N MET A 1 0.37 20.94 1.68
CA MET A 1 1.52 20.11 1.27
C MET A 1 1.97 20.61 -0.09
N GLU A 2 3.25 20.90 -0.29
CA GLU A 2 3.78 21.27 -1.61
C GLU A 2 4.15 19.99 -2.37
N ILE A 3 3.73 19.88 -3.63
CA ILE A 3 4.06 18.73 -4.49
C ILE A 3 5.19 19.18 -5.43
N ILE A 4 6.21 18.35 -5.58
CA ILE A 4 7.27 18.57 -6.57
C ILE A 4 7.03 17.61 -7.72
N GLY A 5 6.79 18.14 -8.91
CA GLY A 5 6.48 17.37 -10.12
C GLY A 5 5.12 17.68 -10.74
N ASP A 6 4.93 17.28 -11.99
CA ASP A 6 3.68 17.43 -12.73
C ASP A 6 2.82 16.17 -12.62
N VAL A 7 1.61 16.35 -12.11
CA VAL A 7 0.64 15.28 -11.85
C VAL A 7 -0.67 15.47 -12.62
N ALA A 8 -0.83 16.59 -13.33
CA ALA A 8 -2.10 16.94 -13.97
C ALA A 8 -2.48 15.89 -15.04
N GLY A 9 -3.70 15.37 -14.96
CA GLY A 9 -4.22 14.33 -15.85
C GLY A 9 -3.62 12.93 -15.66
N ARG A 10 -2.74 12.72 -14.68
CA ARG A 10 -2.05 11.44 -14.45
C ARG A 10 -2.75 10.59 -13.38
N VAL A 11 -2.55 9.28 -13.45
CA VAL A 11 -2.82 8.38 -12.32
C VAL A 11 -1.61 8.42 -11.40
N CYS A 12 -1.82 8.72 -10.13
CA CYS A 12 -0.78 8.79 -9.13
C CYS A 12 -0.86 7.57 -8.22
N VAL A 13 0.30 6.97 -7.93
CA VAL A 13 0.42 5.89 -6.93
C VAL A 13 1.35 6.39 -5.84
N MET A 14 0.80 6.53 -4.63
CA MET A 14 1.55 6.84 -3.42
C MET A 14 2.08 5.55 -2.82
N ILE A 15 3.36 5.52 -2.47
CA ILE A 15 4.01 4.33 -1.93
C ILE A 15 4.59 4.71 -0.57
N ASP A 16 4.30 3.90 0.44
CA ASP A 16 4.90 3.99 1.77
C ASP A 16 5.24 2.57 2.26
N ASP A 17 6.06 2.43 3.29
CA ASP A 17 6.28 1.12 3.91
C ASP A 17 5.11 0.74 4.84
N MET A 18 4.54 1.73 5.52
CA MET A 18 3.50 1.53 6.54
C MET A 18 2.47 2.68 6.56
N ILE A 19 1.22 2.35 6.89
CA ILE A 19 0.18 3.35 7.17
C ILE A 19 -0.45 3.07 8.54
N ASP A 20 -0.27 4.02 9.46
CA ASP A 20 -0.81 3.96 10.82
C ASP A 20 -2.15 4.70 10.95
N THR A 21 -2.14 6.01 11.22
CA THR A 21 -3.38 6.77 11.43
C THR A 21 -4.12 7.15 10.13
N GLY A 22 -3.51 6.92 8.97
CA GLY A 22 -4.06 7.30 7.66
C GLY A 22 -4.11 8.81 7.38
N GLY A 23 -3.62 9.67 8.29
CA GLY A 23 -3.65 11.12 8.12
C GLY A 23 -2.82 11.60 6.93
N SER A 24 -1.54 11.21 6.88
CA SER A 24 -0.59 11.65 5.85
C SER A 24 -1.01 11.20 4.45
N ILE A 25 -1.41 9.93 4.30
CA ILE A 25 -1.78 9.37 2.99
C ILE A 25 -3.02 10.07 2.42
N VAL A 26 -4.01 10.38 3.26
CA VAL A 26 -5.24 11.06 2.82
C VAL A 26 -5.00 12.52 2.48
N GLN A 27 -4.18 13.22 3.27
CA GLN A 27 -3.78 14.60 2.93
C GLN A 27 -2.98 14.65 1.62
N GLY A 28 -2.09 13.68 1.41
CA GLY A 28 -1.32 13.58 0.17
C GLY A 28 -2.21 13.28 -1.04
N ALA A 29 -3.17 12.38 -0.89
CA ALA A 29 -4.15 12.08 -1.93
C ALA A 29 -4.99 13.32 -2.29
N GLN A 30 -5.44 14.07 -1.29
CA GLN A 30 -6.15 15.33 -1.52
C GLN A 30 -5.29 16.34 -2.30
N ALA A 31 -4.03 16.54 -1.89
CA ALA A 31 -3.14 17.46 -2.58
C ALA A 31 -2.89 17.06 -4.05
N LEU A 32 -2.81 15.76 -4.35
CA LEU A 32 -2.65 15.26 -5.72
C LEU A 32 -3.90 15.54 -6.57
N VAL A 33 -5.09 15.29 -6.02
CA VAL A 33 -6.37 15.59 -6.68
C VAL A 33 -6.52 17.09 -6.92
N ASP A 34 -6.19 17.92 -5.93
CA ASP A 34 -6.25 19.39 -6.05
C ASP A 34 -5.31 19.94 -7.14
N ARG A 35 -4.22 19.20 -7.45
CA ARG A 35 -3.32 19.50 -8.58
C ARG A 35 -3.72 18.85 -9.90
N GLY A 36 -4.92 18.29 -9.97
CA GLY A 36 -5.49 17.75 -11.19
C GLY A 36 -5.07 16.33 -11.52
N ALA A 37 -4.59 15.54 -10.56
CA ALA A 37 -4.43 14.10 -10.77
C ALA A 37 -5.76 13.48 -11.20
N ARG A 38 -5.72 12.60 -12.20
CA ARG A 38 -6.89 11.89 -12.73
C ARG A 38 -7.45 10.89 -11.71
N GLU A 39 -6.56 10.22 -11.00
CA GLU A 39 -6.90 9.17 -10.03
C GLU A 39 -5.71 9.00 -9.07
N VAL A 40 -5.98 8.67 -7.81
CA VAL A 40 -4.93 8.47 -6.80
C VAL A 40 -5.13 7.13 -6.10
N HIS A 41 -4.10 6.29 -6.15
CA HIS A 41 -4.01 5.06 -5.38
C HIS A 41 -2.89 5.18 -4.34
N ALA A 42 -2.96 4.34 -3.32
CA ALA A 42 -1.89 4.16 -2.35
C ALA A 42 -1.55 2.68 -2.20
N CYS A 43 -0.30 2.39 -1.85
CA CYS A 43 0.07 1.08 -1.34
C CYS A 43 1.06 1.18 -0.18
N CYS A 44 0.95 0.23 0.75
CA CYS A 44 1.96 0.02 1.76
C CYS A 44 2.14 -1.46 2.10
N THR A 45 3.29 -1.81 2.68
CA THR A 45 3.50 -3.16 3.19
C THR A 45 2.63 -3.36 4.42
N HIS A 46 2.72 -2.48 5.40
CA HIS A 46 2.10 -2.66 6.71
C HIS A 46 0.90 -1.73 6.92
N GLY A 47 -0.31 -2.28 6.85
CA GLY A 47 -1.54 -1.58 7.19
C GLY A 47 -1.82 -1.65 8.70
N VAL A 48 -1.15 -0.81 9.51
CA VAL A 48 -1.44 -0.72 10.95
C VAL A 48 -2.85 -0.17 11.17
N LEU A 49 -3.23 0.86 10.41
CA LEU A 49 -4.59 1.40 10.31
C LEU A 49 -5.27 1.62 11.67
N SER A 50 -4.59 2.31 12.58
CA SER A 50 -5.07 2.55 13.94
C SER A 50 -6.18 3.60 14.02
N GLY A 51 -7.01 3.49 15.06
CA GLY A 51 -8.13 4.40 15.30
C GLY A 51 -9.10 4.42 14.11
N ASP A 52 -9.44 5.62 13.64
CA ASP A 52 -10.39 5.82 12.54
C ASP A 52 -9.74 5.74 11.15
N ALA A 53 -8.56 5.14 11.01
CA ALA A 53 -7.82 5.14 9.75
C ALA A 53 -8.61 4.48 8.59
N VAL A 54 -9.30 3.37 8.85
CA VAL A 54 -10.11 2.68 7.83
C VAL A 54 -11.25 3.58 7.33
N GLN A 55 -11.96 4.24 8.24
CA GLN A 55 -13.03 5.20 7.92
C GLN A 55 -12.48 6.42 7.18
N ARG A 56 -11.30 6.90 7.58
CA ARG A 56 -10.62 8.01 6.93
C ARG A 56 -10.26 7.65 5.49
N VAL A 57 -9.77 6.45 5.23
CA VAL A 57 -9.50 5.94 3.88
C VAL A 57 -10.80 5.79 3.08
N GLU A 58 -11.84 5.21 3.66
CA GLU A 58 -13.15 5.04 3.01
C GLU A 58 -13.72 6.39 2.52
N GLY A 59 -13.65 7.44 3.37
CA GLY A 59 -14.11 8.79 3.05
C GLY A 59 -13.14 9.66 2.23
N SER A 60 -11.92 9.17 1.95
CA SER A 60 -10.87 9.95 1.27
C SER A 60 -11.04 10.00 -0.25
N PRO A 61 -10.30 10.88 -0.95
CA PRO A 61 -10.25 10.86 -2.43
C PRO A 61 -9.46 9.68 -3.03
N LEU A 62 -8.89 8.77 -2.22
CA LEU A 62 -8.23 7.58 -2.76
C LEU A 62 -9.21 6.71 -3.55
N ALA A 63 -8.78 6.23 -4.71
CA ALA A 63 -9.46 5.21 -5.49
C ALA A 63 -9.24 3.81 -4.89
N SER A 64 -8.03 3.51 -4.44
CA SER A 64 -7.74 2.28 -3.69
C SER A 64 -6.53 2.43 -2.76
N LEU A 65 -6.52 1.64 -1.70
CA LEU A 65 -5.37 1.39 -0.84
C LEU A 65 -5.02 -0.11 -0.86
N LEU A 66 -3.84 -0.45 -1.35
CA LEU A 66 -3.33 -1.83 -1.34
C LEU A 66 -2.45 -2.01 -0.10
N ILE A 67 -2.76 -3.01 0.72
CA ILE A 67 -1.95 -3.40 1.88
C ILE A 67 -1.61 -4.89 1.79
N THR A 68 -0.63 -5.35 2.56
CA THR A 68 -0.42 -6.79 2.74
C THR A 68 -1.15 -7.32 3.97
N ASP A 69 -1.31 -8.64 4.06
CA ASP A 69 -1.80 -9.34 5.27
C ASP A 69 -0.71 -9.51 6.36
N THR A 70 0.37 -8.72 6.33
CA THR A 70 1.38 -8.69 7.43
C THR A 70 0.78 -8.26 8.76
N ILE A 71 -0.32 -7.51 8.74
CA ILE A 71 -1.15 -7.17 9.91
C ILE A 71 -2.61 -7.47 9.54
N PRO A 72 -3.38 -8.20 10.38
CA PRO A 72 -4.78 -8.48 10.10
C PRO A 72 -5.63 -7.20 10.04
N LEU A 73 -6.36 -7.02 8.93
CA LEU A 73 -7.28 -5.90 8.76
C LEU A 73 -8.47 -6.03 9.74
N GLN A 74 -8.69 -5.00 10.55
CA GLN A 74 -9.70 -5.01 11.62
C GLN A 74 -11.10 -4.62 11.16
N ALA A 75 -11.23 -3.89 10.05
CA ALA A 75 -12.51 -3.41 9.53
C ALA A 75 -12.52 -3.44 8.01
N GLN A 76 -13.69 -3.75 7.44
CA GLN A 76 -13.87 -3.77 5.99
C GLN A 76 -13.94 -2.35 5.42
N SER A 77 -13.40 -2.19 4.22
CA SER A 77 -13.49 -0.97 3.41
C SER A 77 -13.60 -1.37 1.94
N SER A 78 -14.37 -0.62 1.17
CA SER A 78 -14.51 -0.86 -0.27
C SER A 78 -13.24 -0.47 -1.05
N LYS A 79 -12.42 0.40 -0.46
CA LYS A 79 -11.19 0.93 -1.04
C LYS A 79 -9.95 0.14 -0.65
N ILE A 80 -9.99 -0.63 0.44
CA ILE A 80 -8.83 -1.38 0.93
C ILE A 80 -8.81 -2.78 0.30
N LYS A 81 -7.71 -3.09 -0.39
CA LYS A 81 -7.43 -4.43 -0.91
C LYS A 81 -6.25 -5.03 -0.16
N VAL A 82 -6.44 -6.22 0.40
CA VAL A 82 -5.39 -6.97 1.10
C VAL A 82 -4.76 -7.97 0.13
N LEU A 83 -3.43 -7.94 0.02
CA LEU A 83 -2.63 -8.89 -0.74
C LEU A 83 -1.91 -9.84 0.21
N SER A 84 -1.91 -11.14 -0.10
CA SER A 84 -1.25 -12.09 0.78
C SER A 84 0.26 -12.13 0.57
N VAL A 85 1.02 -12.02 1.66
CA VAL A 85 2.47 -12.31 1.69
C VAL A 85 2.76 -13.76 2.09
N ALA A 86 1.73 -14.57 2.38
CA ALA A 86 1.92 -15.96 2.80
C ALA A 86 2.77 -16.79 1.81
N PRO A 87 2.60 -16.72 0.48
CA PRO A 87 3.45 -17.47 -0.45
C PRO A 87 4.93 -17.05 -0.37
N LEU A 88 5.19 -15.75 -0.23
CA LEU A 88 6.55 -15.20 -0.12
C LEU A 88 7.22 -15.64 1.18
N LEU A 89 6.50 -15.58 2.30
CA LEU A 89 7.00 -16.03 3.60
C LEU A 89 7.22 -17.55 3.63
N ALA A 90 6.31 -18.32 3.04
CA ALA A 90 6.45 -19.77 2.93
C ALA A 90 7.69 -20.17 2.11
N ASP A 91 7.93 -19.50 0.98
CA ASP A 91 9.12 -19.80 0.16
C ASP A 91 10.42 -19.38 0.87
N ALA A 92 10.40 -18.28 1.64
CA ALA A 92 11.53 -17.89 2.47
C ALA A 92 11.85 -18.94 3.55
N ILE A 93 10.84 -19.41 4.29
CA ILE A 93 11.00 -20.47 5.31
C ILE A 93 11.55 -21.75 4.67
N ARG A 94 10.97 -22.16 3.54
CA ARG A 94 11.42 -23.35 2.80
C ARG A 94 12.88 -23.22 2.37
N ARG A 95 13.27 -22.06 1.83
CA ARG A 95 14.65 -21.84 1.36
C ARG A 95 15.67 -21.89 2.49
N ILE A 96 15.34 -21.32 3.64
CA ILE A 96 16.16 -21.39 4.86
C ILE A 96 16.29 -22.84 5.34
N HIS A 97 15.19 -23.60 5.32
CA HIS A 97 15.21 -25.01 5.71
C HIS A 97 16.07 -25.86 4.77
N ASP A 98 16.04 -25.56 3.47
CA ASP A 98 16.75 -26.30 2.42
C ASP A 98 18.19 -25.79 2.17
N ASP A 99 18.72 -24.87 2.99
CA ASP A 99 20.02 -24.18 2.79
C ASP A 99 20.19 -23.58 1.37
N SER A 100 19.09 -23.12 0.78
CA SER A 100 19.05 -22.54 -0.57
C SER A 100 19.01 -21.00 -0.52
N SER A 101 19.34 -20.38 -1.65
CA SER A 101 19.46 -18.91 -1.74
C SER A 101 18.11 -18.22 -1.49
N VAL A 102 18.02 -17.44 -0.41
CA VAL A 102 16.88 -16.54 -0.15
C VAL A 102 16.86 -15.36 -1.13
N SER A 103 18.04 -14.94 -1.63
CA SER A 103 18.16 -13.80 -2.55
C SER A 103 17.42 -13.99 -3.89
N GLU A 104 17.18 -15.24 -4.30
CA GLU A 104 16.40 -15.56 -5.50
C GLU A 104 14.92 -15.15 -5.38
N LEU A 105 14.37 -15.00 -4.17
CA LEU A 105 13.00 -14.52 -3.96
C LEU A 105 12.78 -13.16 -4.62
N PHE A 106 13.75 -12.25 -4.49
CA PHE A 106 13.65 -10.91 -5.03
C PHE A 106 13.66 -10.86 -6.55
N GLN A 107 14.17 -11.90 -7.23
CA GLN A 107 14.12 -12.00 -8.68
C GLN A 107 12.78 -12.56 -9.15
N HIS A 108 12.29 -13.60 -8.49
CA HIS A 108 11.04 -14.28 -8.86
C HIS A 108 9.79 -13.41 -8.66
N TYR A 109 9.76 -12.62 -7.58
CA TYR A 109 8.63 -11.73 -7.26
C TYR A 109 8.74 -10.33 -7.88
N ALA A 110 9.89 -9.94 -8.44
CA ALA A 110 10.03 -8.68 -9.16
C ALA A 110 9.67 -8.77 -10.65
N SER A 111 9.51 -9.99 -11.19
CA SER A 111 9.25 -10.25 -12.61
C SER A 111 7.77 -10.50 -12.95
N HIS A 112 6.86 -10.31 -12.00
CA HIS A 112 5.40 -10.40 -12.17
C HIS A 112 4.76 -9.04 -11.92
#